data_AF-A0A437DE43-F1
#
_entry.id   AF-A0A437DE43-F1
#
_cell.length_a   1.000
_cell.length_b   1.000
_cell.length_c   1.000
_cell.angle_alpha   90.00
_cell.angle_beta   90.00
_cell.angle_gamma   90.00
#
_symmetry.space_group_name_H-M   'P 1'
#
loop_
_entity.id
_entity.type
_entity.pdbx_description
1 polymer ?
#
loop_
_entity_poly.entity_id
_entity_poly.type
_entity_poly.pdbx_seq_one_letter_code
_entity_poly.pdbx_strand_id
1 'polypeptide(L)'
;MPVRIMCTISFSTDDEPGGYGKDGFDDYYKRVRKSRSDGDSQDYLNRCSEAEDYAEEEEDDNKVDDLATFFGNSSLHGANHVFVEEKKFGIRQGLWAVAFTMALSFFLLQVADRIIYYRQYDRITLLDEKVADNMTFPAITICNYNLIRKTQMSYSDLIFMGPLLGFEEGMAPGFALAPEPDRPPGSRFSLDEFYTRTRHRIDDMLLDCSFRGLECGPESFTEVND
;
A
#
# COMPACT_ATOMS: atom_id res chain seq x y z
N MET A 1 -3.41 -35.15 22.74
CA MET A 1 -4.46 -34.38 22.05
C MET A 1 -3.76 -33.34 21.19
N PRO A 2 -3.95 -33.28 19.86
CA PRO A 2 -3.23 -32.33 19.03
C PRO A 2 -3.73 -30.91 19.31
N VAL A 3 -2.81 -30.01 19.64
CA VAL A 3 -3.08 -28.59 19.84
C VAL A 3 -3.38 -27.99 18.46
N ARG A 4 -4.62 -27.57 18.23
CA ARG A 4 -5.01 -26.81 17.03
C ARG A 4 -4.75 -25.33 17.29
N ILE A 5 -3.65 -24.81 16.74
CA ILE A 5 -3.39 -23.37 16.73
C ILE A 5 -4.04 -22.82 15.45
N MET A 6 -5.18 -22.15 15.61
CA MET A 6 -5.90 -21.51 14.52
C MET A 6 -5.46 -20.05 14.46
N CYS A 7 -4.65 -19.69 13.48
CA CYS A 7 -4.24 -18.30 13.26
C CYS A 7 -5.33 -17.60 12.43
N THR A 8 -6.18 -16.79 13.07
CA THR A 8 -7.11 -15.88 12.40
C THR A 8 -6.43 -14.53 12.21
N ILE A 9 -6.26 -14.09 10.96
CA ILE A 9 -5.82 -12.73 10.65
C ILE A 9 -7.07 -11.84 10.59
N SER A 10 -7.20 -10.89 11.53
CA SER A 10 -8.20 -9.83 11.47
C SER A 10 -7.57 -8.59 10.84
N PHE A 11 -8.13 -8.09 9.74
CA PHE A 11 -7.79 -6.76 9.23
C PHE A 11 -8.70 -5.73 9.92
N SER A 12 -8.14 -4.82 10.73
CA SER A 12 -8.85 -3.60 11.10
C SER A 12 -8.87 -2.69 9.88
N THR A 13 -10.06 -2.20 9.53
CA THR A 13 -10.20 -1.13 8.54
C THR A 13 -10.02 0.18 9.27
N ASP A 14 -8.77 0.64 9.35
CA ASP A 14 -8.48 2.01 9.77
C ASP A 14 -8.21 2.89 8.53
N ASP A 15 -8.84 4.06 8.59
CA ASP A 15 -8.60 5.31 7.86
C ASP A 15 -9.54 5.68 6.70
N GLU A 16 -10.47 6.58 7.05
CA GLU A 16 -11.10 7.56 6.16
C GLU A 16 -10.06 8.43 5.44
N PRO A 17 -10.29 8.89 4.20
CA PRO A 17 -9.46 9.93 3.61
C PRO A 17 -9.92 11.31 4.09
N GLY A 18 -9.29 11.80 5.16
CA GLY A 18 -9.20 13.22 5.47
C GLY A 18 -8.38 13.94 4.38
N GLY A 19 -8.95 15.01 3.82
CA GLY A 19 -8.30 15.79 2.77
C GLY A 19 -7.19 16.70 3.29
N TYR A 20 -6.11 16.85 2.53
CA TYR A 20 -5.49 18.14 2.15
C TYR A 20 -4.29 17.92 1.21
N GLY A 21 -3.98 18.93 0.39
CA GLY A 21 -2.64 19.10 -0.20
C GLY A 21 -2.54 18.97 -1.71
N LYS A 22 -3.14 19.92 -2.44
CA LYS A 22 -2.57 20.36 -3.71
C LYS A 22 -1.17 20.94 -3.44
N ASP A 23 -0.36 20.98 -4.49
CA ASP A 23 0.90 21.75 -4.63
C ASP A 23 2.14 20.84 -4.66
N GLY A 24 2.56 20.47 -5.88
CA GLY A 24 3.85 19.82 -6.10
C GLY A 24 4.08 19.26 -7.50
N PHE A 25 3.03 18.99 -8.28
CA PHE A 25 3.17 18.31 -9.59
C PHE A 25 3.02 19.23 -10.82
N ASP A 26 2.56 20.48 -10.65
CA ASP A 26 2.24 21.39 -11.77
C ASP A 26 3.46 22.14 -12.37
N ASP A 27 4.64 22.08 -11.74
CA ASP A 27 5.79 22.89 -12.16
C ASP A 27 6.57 22.32 -13.36
N TYR A 28 6.38 21.04 -13.71
CA TYR A 28 7.09 20.44 -14.85
C TYR A 28 6.42 20.76 -16.19
N TYR A 29 5.08 20.79 -16.25
CA TYR A 29 4.34 21.05 -17.50
C TYR A 29 4.34 22.54 -17.90
N LYS A 30 4.52 23.46 -16.94
CA LYS A 30 4.55 24.90 -17.21
C LYS A 30 5.88 25.38 -17.82
N ARG A 31 6.99 24.66 -17.56
CA ARG A 31 8.31 25.01 -18.10
C ARG A 31 8.44 24.70 -19.60
N VAL A 32 7.79 23.64 -20.08
CA VAL A 32 7.81 23.23 -21.50
C VAL A 32 6.93 24.14 -22.36
N ARG A 33 5.85 24.69 -21.80
CA ARG A 33 4.94 25.56 -22.55
C ARG A 33 5.43 27.01 -22.69
N LYS A 34 6.29 27.48 -21.78
CA LYS A 34 6.82 28.86 -21.78
C LYS A 34 8.02 29.06 -22.72
N SER A 35 8.76 28.00 -23.09
CA SER A 35 9.88 28.12 -24.05
C SER A 35 9.45 28.14 -25.52
N ARG A 36 8.15 28.03 -25.82
CA ARG A 36 7.63 27.90 -27.19
C ARG A 36 6.75 29.07 -27.64
N SER A 37 6.52 30.07 -26.78
CA SER A 37 5.57 31.15 -27.07
C SER A 37 6.18 32.53 -27.23
N ASP A 38 7.49 32.72 -27.00
CA ASP A 38 8.16 34.00 -27.22
C ASP A 38 9.45 33.75 -28.01
N GLY A 39 9.46 34.14 -29.29
CA GLY A 39 10.70 34.21 -30.08
C GLY A 39 10.55 33.78 -31.53
N ASP A 40 10.29 34.79 -32.38
CA ASP A 40 10.87 34.93 -33.72
C ASP A 40 10.18 34.22 -34.90
N SER A 41 9.08 34.85 -35.33
CA SER A 41 8.45 34.65 -36.64
C SER A 41 9.05 35.59 -37.69
N GLN A 42 10.33 35.49 -38.06
CA GLN A 42 10.82 36.21 -39.25
C GLN A 42 12.22 35.86 -39.78
N ASP A 43 12.57 34.59 -40.06
CA ASP A 43 13.90 34.32 -40.67
C ASP A 43 13.99 33.15 -41.68
N TYR A 44 12.90 32.74 -42.35
CA TYR A 44 13.02 31.71 -43.41
C TYR A 44 12.31 32.03 -44.73
N LEU A 45 11.81 33.25 -44.92
CA LEU A 45 11.08 33.63 -46.14
C LEU A 45 11.80 34.61 -47.07
N ASN A 46 13.10 34.85 -46.92
CA ASN A 46 13.82 35.74 -47.84
C ASN A 46 15.30 35.37 -48.01
N ARG A 47 15.59 34.44 -48.92
CA ARG A 47 16.95 34.30 -49.46
C ARG A 47 16.92 33.74 -50.89
N CYS A 48 16.95 34.71 -51.81
CA CYS A 48 17.59 34.69 -53.12
C CYS A 48 16.75 34.29 -54.33
N SER A 49 16.49 35.36 -55.09
CA SER A 49 15.97 35.49 -56.43
C SER A 49 16.97 35.09 -57.52
N GLU A 50 16.37 34.75 -58.67
CA GLU A 50 16.80 34.98 -60.06
C GLU A 50 17.58 33.93 -60.86
N ALA A 51 17.01 33.70 -62.06
CA ALA A 51 17.52 33.13 -63.32
C ALA A 51 17.47 31.57 -63.41
N GLU A 52 16.90 30.89 -64.42
CA GLU A 52 16.52 31.13 -65.82
C GLU A 52 15.41 30.09 -66.21
N ASP A 53 14.26 30.46 -66.78
CA ASP A 53 13.87 30.54 -68.22
C ASP A 53 13.33 29.24 -68.88
N TYR A 54 12.25 29.45 -69.66
CA TYR A 54 11.51 28.62 -70.64
C TYR A 54 10.45 27.57 -70.24
N ALA A 55 9.21 27.96 -70.61
CA ALA A 55 8.19 27.21 -71.36
C ALA A 55 7.17 26.35 -70.61
N GLU A 56 5.91 26.65 -70.91
CA GLU A 56 4.65 26.00 -70.55
C GLU A 56 4.67 24.48 -70.80
N GLU A 57 4.22 23.69 -69.83
CA GLU A 57 3.28 22.57 -70.05
C GLU A 57 2.34 22.46 -68.84
N GLU A 58 1.05 22.28 -69.13
CA GLU A 58 -0.05 22.28 -68.18
C GLU A 58 -0.14 20.99 -67.34
N GLU A 59 -0.77 21.12 -66.16
CA GLU A 59 -1.39 20.09 -65.31
C GLU A 59 -0.54 18.86 -64.91
N ASP A 60 -0.15 18.80 -63.61
CA ASP A 60 0.18 17.51 -62.98
C ASP A 60 -0.48 17.33 -61.60
N ASP A 61 -1.04 16.14 -61.49
CA ASP A 61 -1.65 15.45 -60.35
C ASP A 61 -0.91 15.67 -59.03
N ASN A 62 -1.64 16.01 -57.97
CA ASN A 62 -1.21 15.73 -56.57
C ASN A 62 -2.37 15.90 -55.59
N LYS A 63 -3.49 15.21 -55.85
CA LYS A 63 -4.54 15.05 -54.85
C LYS A 63 -4.24 13.81 -54.04
N VAL A 64 -3.55 14.00 -52.90
CA VAL A 64 -3.42 13.08 -51.76
C VAL A 64 -3.33 11.59 -52.12
N ASP A 65 -2.16 10.97 -51.94
CA ASP A 65 -2.05 9.50 -51.86
C ASP A 65 -3.27 8.92 -51.13
N ASP A 66 -4.05 8.16 -51.89
CA ASP A 66 -5.47 7.98 -51.65
C ASP A 66 -5.72 7.24 -50.32
N LEU A 67 -6.56 7.82 -49.46
CA LEU A 67 -6.91 7.28 -48.14
C LEU A 67 -7.47 5.86 -48.26
N ALA A 68 -8.18 5.58 -49.35
CA ALA A 68 -8.70 4.24 -49.63
C ALA A 68 -7.57 3.26 -49.99
N THR A 69 -6.53 3.69 -50.69
CA THR A 69 -5.28 2.92 -50.93
C THR A 69 -4.55 2.60 -49.61
N PHE A 70 -4.52 3.54 -48.66
CA PHE A 70 -3.95 3.30 -47.32
C PHE A 70 -4.76 2.28 -46.50
N PHE A 71 -6.09 2.43 -46.42
CA PHE A 71 -6.95 1.50 -45.67
C PHE A 71 -7.11 0.14 -46.38
N GLY A 72 -6.92 0.10 -47.70
CA GLY A 72 -6.85 -1.14 -48.48
C GLY A 72 -5.63 -2.00 -48.14
N ASN A 73 -4.50 -1.36 -47.84
CA ASN A 73 -3.25 -2.02 -47.43
C ASN A 73 -3.11 -2.17 -45.90
N SER A 74 -4.09 -1.72 -45.13
CA SER A 74 -4.08 -1.81 -43.66
C SER A 74 -4.54 -3.19 -43.18
N SER A 75 -4.01 -3.64 -42.04
CA SER A 75 -4.53 -4.81 -41.31
C SER A 75 -5.80 -4.53 -40.51
N LEU A 76 -6.32 -3.29 -40.57
CA LEU A 76 -7.54 -2.88 -39.88
C LEU A 76 -8.78 -3.45 -40.58
N HIS A 77 -9.28 -4.57 -40.07
CA HIS A 77 -10.47 -5.22 -40.58
C HIS A 77 -11.68 -4.27 -40.59
N GLY A 78 -12.38 -4.22 -41.73
CA GLY A 78 -13.57 -3.39 -41.92
C GLY A 78 -13.28 -1.98 -42.46
N ALA A 79 -12.07 -1.44 -42.31
CA ALA A 79 -11.75 -0.10 -42.80
C ALA A 79 -11.74 -0.01 -44.34
N ASN A 80 -11.26 -1.07 -45.01
CA ASN A 80 -11.30 -1.20 -46.47
C ASN A 80 -12.73 -1.16 -47.03
N HIS A 81 -13.74 -1.65 -46.29
CA HIS A 81 -15.14 -1.58 -46.73
C HIS A 81 -15.82 -0.23 -46.46
N VAL A 82 -15.20 0.63 -45.65
CA VAL A 82 -15.70 1.96 -45.29
C VAL A 82 -15.10 3.03 -46.19
N PHE A 83 -13.83 2.90 -46.56
CA PHE A 83 -13.10 3.80 -47.44
C PHE A 83 -12.86 3.13 -48.79
N VAL A 84 -13.90 3.07 -49.63
CA VAL A 84 -13.82 2.62 -51.02
C VAL A 84 -13.85 3.86 -51.92
N GLU A 85 -13.01 3.91 -52.96
CA GLU A 85 -12.98 4.98 -53.98
C GLU A 85 -14.20 4.96 -54.91
N GLU A 86 -15.43 4.96 -54.38
CA GLU A 86 -16.64 5.08 -55.20
C GLU A 86 -17.24 6.49 -55.09
N LYS A 87 -17.45 7.17 -56.23
CA LYS A 87 -18.01 8.53 -56.36
C LYS A 87 -19.43 8.71 -55.78
N LYS A 88 -20.10 7.64 -55.29
CA LYS A 88 -21.48 7.66 -54.76
C LYS A 88 -21.56 6.81 -53.47
N PHE A 89 -22.03 7.40 -52.37
CA PHE A 89 -22.25 6.68 -51.11
C PHE A 89 -23.28 5.55 -51.28
N GLY A 90 -22.83 4.30 -51.21
CA GLY A 90 -23.68 3.12 -51.26
C GLY A 90 -24.24 2.74 -49.88
N ILE A 91 -25.46 2.20 -49.83
CA ILE A 91 -26.10 1.67 -48.60
C ILE A 91 -25.20 0.64 -47.89
N ARG A 92 -24.47 -0.17 -48.68
CA ARG A 92 -23.50 -1.17 -48.18
C ARG A 92 -22.35 -0.54 -47.41
N GLN A 93 -21.82 0.59 -47.88
CA GLN A 93 -20.74 1.33 -47.23
C GLN A 93 -21.21 1.95 -45.91
N GLY A 94 -22.43 2.49 -45.88
CA GLY A 94 -23.07 2.97 -44.65
C GLY A 94 -23.24 1.87 -43.61
N LEU A 95 -23.67 0.66 -44.03
CA LEU A 95 -23.81 -0.49 -43.14
C LEU A 95 -22.45 -0.93 -42.56
N TRP A 96 -21.40 -1.01 -43.39
CA TRP A 96 -20.05 -1.32 -42.93
C TRP A 96 -19.49 -0.24 -42.00
N ALA A 97 -19.77 1.04 -42.25
CA ALA A 97 -19.35 2.14 -41.39
C ALA A 97 -20.03 2.06 -40.01
N VAL A 98 -21.33 1.75 -39.96
CA VAL A 98 -22.05 1.53 -38.70
C VAL A 98 -21.51 0.32 -37.95
N ALA A 99 -21.31 -0.81 -38.64
CA ALA A 99 -20.78 -2.02 -38.03
C ALA A 99 -19.35 -1.83 -37.50
N PHE A 100 -18.49 -1.17 -38.27
CA PHE A 100 -17.12 -0.84 -37.87
C PHE A 100 -17.09 0.11 -36.66
N THR A 101 -17.89 1.18 -36.69
CA THR A 101 -17.97 2.14 -35.57
C THR A 101 -18.53 1.50 -34.30
N MET A 102 -19.54 0.62 -34.45
CA MET A 102 -20.10 -0.14 -33.35
C MET A 102 -19.05 -1.08 -32.74
N ALA A 103 -18.33 -1.84 -33.57
CA ALA A 103 -17.29 -2.75 -33.13
C ALA A 103 -16.15 -2.01 -32.40
N LEU A 104 -15.69 -0.88 -32.94
CA LEU A 104 -14.67 -0.03 -32.31
C LEU A 104 -15.16 0.52 -30.96
N SER A 105 -16.42 0.95 -30.88
CA SER A 105 -17.02 1.46 -29.65
C SER A 105 -17.10 0.39 -28.57
N PHE A 106 -17.57 -0.82 -28.90
CA PHE A 106 -17.59 -1.94 -27.96
C PHE A 106 -16.17 -2.32 -27.50
N PHE A 107 -15.21 -2.35 -28.41
CA PHE A 107 -13.81 -2.62 -28.08
C PHE A 107 -13.26 -1.60 -27.07
N LEU A 108 -13.45 -0.30 -27.31
CA LEU A 108 -12.97 0.75 -26.40
C LEU A 108 -13.65 0.69 -25.03
N LEU A 109 -14.95 0.41 -24.97
CA LEU A 109 -15.67 0.22 -23.71
C LEU A 109 -15.12 -0.98 -22.92
N GLN A 110 -14.87 -2.11 -23.59
CA GLN A 110 -14.26 -3.28 -22.94
C GLN A 110 -12.85 -2.99 -22.44
N VAL A 111 -12.02 -2.30 -23.24
CA VAL A 111 -10.66 -1.93 -22.83
C VAL A 111 -10.69 -0.99 -21.62
N ALA A 112 -11.57 0.03 -21.63
CA ALA A 112 -11.71 0.94 -20.50
C ALA A 112 -12.15 0.20 -19.22
N ASP A 113 -13.15 -0.69 -19.32
CA ASP A 113 -13.60 -1.54 -18.22
C ASP A 113 -12.46 -2.40 -17.65
N ARG A 114 -11.68 -3.05 -18.52
CA ARG A 114 -10.52 -3.85 -18.09
C ARG A 114 -9.41 -3.00 -17.47
N ILE A 115 -9.15 -1.79 -17.97
CA ILE A 115 -8.16 -0.87 -17.38
C ILE A 115 -8.61 -0.41 -16.00
N ILE A 116 -9.90 -0.07 -15.83
CA ILE A 116 -10.46 0.31 -14.52
C ILE A 116 -10.33 -0.87 -13.56
N TYR A 117 -10.72 -2.07 -13.98
CA TYR A 117 -10.57 -3.29 -13.20
C TYR A 117 -9.11 -3.58 -12.80
N TYR A 118 -8.17 -3.47 -13.75
CA TYR A 118 -6.75 -3.64 -13.46
C TYR A 118 -6.23 -2.63 -12.45
N ARG A 119 -6.70 -1.37 -12.52
CA ARG A 119 -6.34 -0.31 -11.57
C ARG A 119 -6.99 -0.45 -10.19
N GLN A 120 -7.98 -1.32 -10.02
CA GLN A 120 -8.56 -1.62 -8.72
C GLN A 120 -7.65 -2.53 -7.87
N TYR A 121 -6.65 -3.17 -8.48
CA TYR A 121 -5.69 -4.07 -7.80
C TYR A 121 -6.37 -5.15 -6.94
N ASP A 122 -7.40 -5.77 -7.52
CA ASP A 122 -8.08 -6.90 -6.91
C ASP A 122 -7.12 -8.08 -6.76
N ARG A 123 -7.16 -8.71 -5.58
CA ARG A 123 -6.26 -9.80 -5.18
C ARG A 123 -7.09 -10.97 -4.68
N ILE A 124 -6.78 -12.17 -5.16
CA ILE A 124 -7.43 -13.42 -4.73
C ILE A 124 -6.44 -14.16 -3.84
N THR A 125 -6.90 -14.62 -2.69
CA THR A 125 -6.12 -15.45 -1.77
C THR A 125 -6.46 -16.92 -1.98
N LEU A 126 -5.43 -17.77 -2.13
CA LEU A 126 -5.58 -19.22 -2.15
C LEU A 126 -5.07 -19.77 -0.81
N LEU A 127 -5.94 -20.50 -0.11
CA LEU A 127 -5.61 -21.16 1.15
C LEU A 127 -5.27 -22.63 0.85
N ASP A 128 -4.13 -23.09 1.35
CA ASP A 128 -3.65 -24.46 1.17
C ASP A 128 -3.10 -24.99 2.50
N GLU A 129 -3.33 -26.28 2.79
CA GLU A 129 -2.85 -26.94 3.99
C GLU A 129 -1.79 -27.97 3.60
N LYS A 130 -0.54 -27.71 3.98
CA LYS A 130 0.59 -28.59 3.70
C LYS A 130 1.12 -29.19 5.00
N VAL A 131 1.29 -30.50 5.01
CA VAL A 131 1.94 -31.21 6.11
C VAL A 131 3.45 -31.03 5.99
N ALA A 132 4.10 -30.60 7.06
CA ALA A 132 5.55 -30.45 7.14
C ALA A 132 6.10 -31.28 8.32
N ASP A 133 7.14 -32.07 8.05
CA ASP A 133 7.75 -32.96 9.07
C ASP A 133 8.53 -32.20 10.15
N ASN A 134 9.03 -31.00 9.83
CA ASN A 134 9.75 -30.15 10.77
C ASN A 134 9.24 -28.71 10.67
N MET A 135 8.73 -28.18 11.78
CA MET A 135 8.22 -26.82 11.89
C MET A 135 8.96 -26.09 12.99
N THR A 136 9.26 -24.81 12.77
CA THR A 136 9.83 -23.95 13.81
C THR A 136 8.82 -23.79 14.93
N PHE A 137 9.23 -24.12 16.16
CA PHE A 137 8.41 -23.90 17.33
C PHE A 137 8.24 -22.39 17.57
N PRO A 138 7.01 -21.88 17.76
CA PRO A 138 6.79 -20.45 17.91
C PRO A 138 7.32 -19.95 19.26
N ALA A 139 7.55 -18.64 19.35
CA ALA A 139 7.77 -17.99 20.63
C ALA A 139 6.48 -18.07 21.48
N ILE A 140 6.62 -18.48 22.74
CA ILE A 140 5.51 -18.48 23.70
C ILE A 140 5.75 -17.35 24.69
N THR A 141 4.87 -16.36 24.69
CA THR A 141 4.88 -15.28 25.68
C THR A 141 3.87 -15.61 26.77
N ILE A 142 4.34 -15.65 28.01
CA ILE A 142 3.50 -15.91 29.19
C ILE A 142 3.61 -14.69 30.11
N CYS A 143 2.46 -14.14 30.50
CA CYS A 143 2.37 -13.07 31.49
C CYS A 143 1.44 -13.51 32.62
N ASN A 144 1.82 -13.19 33.86
CA ASN A 144 0.91 -13.38 34.98
C ASN A 144 -0.19 -12.32 34.91
N TYR A 145 -1.45 -12.72 35.07
CA TYR A 145 -2.57 -11.78 35.12
C TYR A 145 -2.42 -10.78 36.28
N ASN A 146 -1.80 -11.21 37.38
CA ASN A 146 -1.41 -10.30 38.45
C ASN A 146 -0.19 -9.50 38.01
N LEU A 147 -0.37 -8.20 37.86
CA LEU A 147 0.69 -7.28 37.44
C LEU A 147 1.84 -7.19 38.46
N ILE A 148 1.49 -7.25 39.74
CA ILE A 148 2.42 -7.00 40.85
C ILE A 148 2.25 -8.01 41.98
N ARG A 149 3.37 -8.37 42.60
CA ARG A 149 3.42 -9.13 43.84
C ARG A 149 3.20 -8.19 45.02
N LYS A 150 2.06 -8.35 45.70
CA LYS A 150 1.72 -7.54 46.89
C LYS A 150 2.77 -7.59 47.99
N THR A 151 3.43 -8.74 48.15
CA THR A 151 4.51 -8.96 49.13
C THR A 151 5.79 -8.19 48.83
N GLN A 152 5.94 -7.65 47.62
CA GLN A 152 7.09 -6.85 47.20
C GLN A 152 6.79 -5.35 47.18
N MET A 153 5.58 -4.91 47.54
CA MET A 153 5.23 -3.49 47.60
C MET A 153 5.71 -2.83 48.89
N SER A 154 6.40 -1.70 48.79
CA SER A 154 6.78 -0.88 49.95
C SER A 154 5.70 0.14 50.32
N TYR A 155 5.89 0.85 51.42
CA TYR A 155 4.96 1.90 51.85
C TYR A 155 4.98 3.10 50.89
N SER A 156 6.16 3.51 50.43
CA SER A 156 6.30 4.57 49.44
C SER A 156 5.62 4.22 48.12
N ASP A 157 5.72 2.98 47.66
CA ASP A 157 5.03 2.53 46.45
C ASP A 157 3.50 2.67 46.59
N LEU A 158 2.95 2.35 47.77
CA LEU A 158 1.51 2.49 48.03
C LEU A 158 1.06 3.95 48.01
N ILE A 159 1.90 4.90 48.44
CA ILE A 159 1.60 6.33 48.36
C ILE A 159 1.50 6.80 46.90
N PHE A 160 2.40 6.34 46.03
CA PHE A 160 2.45 6.81 44.64
C PHE A 160 1.52 6.03 43.70
N MET A 161 1.45 4.70 43.84
CA MET A 161 0.70 3.80 42.96
C MET A 161 -0.65 3.36 43.55
N GLY A 162 -0.89 3.58 44.84
CA GLY A 162 -2.11 3.15 45.53
C GLY A 162 -3.40 3.49 44.78
N PRO A 163 -3.63 4.76 44.38
CA PRO A 163 -4.83 5.15 43.66
C PRO A 163 -5.04 4.41 42.33
N LEU A 164 -3.95 4.11 41.61
CA LEU A 164 -4.00 3.35 40.35
C LEU A 164 -4.27 1.85 40.58
N LEU A 165 -3.90 1.35 41.75
CA LEU A 165 -4.07 -0.03 42.18
C LEU A 165 -5.37 -0.27 42.96
N GLY A 166 -6.22 0.77 43.10
CA GLY A 166 -7.49 0.71 43.81
C GLY A 166 -7.39 0.84 45.34
N PHE A 167 -6.27 1.33 45.86
CA PHE A 167 -6.13 1.69 47.28
C PHE A 167 -6.50 3.15 47.50
N GLU A 168 -7.40 3.39 48.45
CA GLU A 168 -7.78 4.74 48.90
C GLU A 168 -6.90 5.20 50.07
N GLU A 169 -6.77 6.53 50.24
CA GLU A 169 -6.05 7.10 51.39
C GLU A 169 -6.72 6.68 52.71
N GLY A 170 -5.92 6.09 53.61
CA GLY A 170 -6.41 5.58 54.90
C GLY A 170 -6.90 4.13 54.88
N MET A 171 -6.92 3.46 53.71
CA MET A 171 -7.19 2.03 53.63
C MET A 171 -6.01 1.23 54.17
N ALA A 172 -6.26 0.30 55.11
CA ALA A 172 -5.24 -0.66 55.51
C ALA A 172 -5.00 -1.65 54.35
N PRO A 173 -3.75 -1.84 53.89
CA PRO A 173 -3.47 -2.67 52.72
C PRO A 173 -3.88 -4.14 52.91
N GLY A 174 -3.93 -4.62 54.16
CA GLY A 174 -4.35 -6.00 54.47
C GLY A 174 -3.30 -7.07 54.08
N PHE A 175 -2.09 -6.65 53.72
CA PHE A 175 -0.92 -7.50 53.48
C PHE A 175 0.32 -6.88 54.10
N ALA A 176 1.33 -7.72 54.36
CA ALA A 176 2.63 -7.25 54.84
C ALA A 176 3.36 -6.50 53.72
N LEU A 177 3.77 -5.27 54.00
CA LEU A 177 4.57 -4.46 53.10
C LEU A 177 6.04 -4.90 53.12
N ALA A 178 6.69 -4.81 51.98
CA ALA A 178 8.14 -5.01 51.85
C ALA A 178 8.90 -3.86 52.50
N PRO A 179 10.16 -4.10 52.93
CA PRO A 179 11.07 -3.03 53.31
C PRO A 179 11.21 -1.99 52.19
N GLU A 180 11.48 -0.73 52.57
CA GLU A 180 11.75 0.32 51.59
C GLU A 180 12.96 -0.07 50.72
N PRO A 181 12.87 0.10 49.39
CA PRO A 181 14.00 -0.14 48.51
C PRO A 181 15.15 0.83 48.82
N ASP A 182 16.39 0.38 48.65
CA ASP A 182 17.59 1.19 48.86
C ASP A 182 17.74 2.23 47.74
N ARG A 183 16.97 3.32 47.90
CA ARG A 183 16.90 4.43 46.96
C ARG A 183 17.95 5.48 47.33
N PRO A 184 18.76 5.97 46.38
CA PRO A 184 19.70 7.06 46.64
C PRO A 184 18.99 8.26 47.28
N PRO A 185 19.62 8.97 48.24
CA PRO A 185 19.02 10.12 48.90
C PRO A 185 18.55 11.15 47.87
N GLY A 186 17.26 11.53 47.91
CA GLY A 186 16.66 12.49 46.98
C GLY A 186 16.24 11.93 45.62
N SER A 187 16.33 10.62 45.41
CA SER A 187 15.77 9.98 44.21
C SER A 187 14.24 10.04 44.20
N ARG A 188 13.67 10.15 43.00
CA ARG A 188 12.22 10.16 42.77
C ARG A 188 11.71 8.74 42.56
N PHE A 189 10.40 8.57 42.78
CA PHE A 189 9.71 7.35 42.39
C PHE A 189 9.85 7.10 40.88
N SER A 190 10.22 5.88 40.50
CA SER A 190 10.35 5.45 39.11
C SER A 190 9.44 4.26 38.85
N LEU A 191 8.61 4.35 37.82
CA LEU A 191 7.72 3.25 37.41
C LEU A 191 8.52 2.02 36.96
N ASP A 192 9.64 2.23 36.28
CA ASP A 192 10.52 1.17 35.83
C ASP A 192 11.10 0.36 37.00
N GLU A 193 11.57 1.06 38.05
CA GLU A 193 12.06 0.42 39.28
C GLU A 193 10.93 -0.34 40.00
N PHE A 194 9.78 0.31 40.12
CA PHE A 194 8.59 -0.28 40.73
C PHE A 194 8.17 -1.58 40.02
N TYR A 195 8.02 -1.56 38.70
CA TYR A 195 7.65 -2.74 37.92
C TYR A 195 8.72 -3.81 37.97
N THR A 196 10.00 -3.46 37.80
CA THR A 196 11.10 -4.42 37.80
C THR A 196 11.21 -5.19 39.12
N ARG A 197 10.96 -4.53 40.25
CA ARG A 197 10.98 -5.16 41.58
C ARG A 197 9.70 -5.92 41.90
N THR A 198 8.53 -5.32 41.62
CA THR A 198 7.24 -5.88 42.04
C THR A 198 6.68 -6.92 41.08
N ARG A 199 7.11 -6.97 39.81
CA ARG A 199 6.69 -7.97 38.82
C ARG A 199 6.94 -9.40 39.28
N HIS A 200 6.19 -10.35 38.75
CA HIS A 200 6.46 -11.76 38.96
C HIS A 200 7.72 -12.21 38.22
N ARG A 201 8.57 -13.02 38.88
CA ARG A 201 9.76 -13.63 38.27
C ARG A 201 9.42 -15.02 37.78
N ILE A 202 9.97 -15.40 36.63
CA ILE A 202 9.76 -16.73 36.07
C ILE A 202 10.36 -17.82 36.97
N ASP A 203 11.47 -17.52 37.67
CA ASP A 203 12.10 -18.39 38.67
C ASP A 203 11.10 -18.87 39.75
N ASP A 204 10.17 -18.00 40.16
CA ASP A 204 9.20 -18.30 41.22
C ASP A 204 7.94 -19.00 40.69
N MET A 205 7.65 -18.86 39.38
CA MET A 205 6.42 -19.34 38.75
C MET A 205 6.60 -20.68 38.04
N LEU A 206 7.80 -20.95 37.51
CA LEU A 206 8.09 -22.12 36.71
C LEU A 206 8.39 -23.31 37.62
N LEU A 207 7.41 -24.20 37.80
CA LEU A 207 7.56 -25.40 38.62
C LEU A 207 8.23 -26.56 37.87
N ASP A 208 7.92 -26.71 36.59
CA ASP A 208 8.46 -27.74 35.70
C ASP A 208 8.42 -27.23 34.26
N CYS A 209 9.40 -27.63 33.45
CA CYS A 209 9.50 -27.25 32.05
C CYS A 209 10.16 -28.38 31.27
N SER A 210 9.45 -28.88 30.25
CA SER A 210 10.01 -29.84 29.31
C SER A 210 9.62 -29.49 27.88
N PHE A 211 10.61 -29.44 27.00
CA PHE A 211 10.41 -29.23 25.57
C PHE A 211 10.99 -30.41 24.79
N ARG A 212 10.13 -31.14 24.07
CA ARG A 212 10.51 -32.35 23.30
C ARG A 212 11.24 -33.41 24.14
N GLY A 213 10.89 -33.50 25.43
CA GLY A 213 11.51 -34.45 26.37
C GLY A 213 12.85 -34.00 26.95
N LEU A 214 13.32 -32.79 26.62
CA LEU A 214 14.46 -32.16 27.27
C LEU A 214 13.97 -31.25 28.39
N GLU A 215 14.62 -31.28 29.54
CA GLU A 215 14.34 -30.35 30.64
C GLU A 215 14.77 -28.93 30.25
N CYS A 216 13.95 -27.94 30.61
CA CYS A 216 14.24 -26.52 30.48
C CYS A 216 14.08 -25.82 31.83
N GLY A 217 14.66 -24.64 31.98
CA GLY A 217 14.57 -23.84 33.19
C GLY A 217 14.31 -22.36 32.90
N PRO A 218 14.32 -21.53 33.96
CA PRO A 218 14.14 -20.07 33.88
C PRO A 218 15.07 -19.38 32.88
N GLU A 219 16.29 -19.90 32.70
CA GLU A 219 17.28 -19.39 31.75
C GLU A 219 16.88 -19.52 30.28
N SER A 220 15.90 -20.39 29.99
CA SER A 220 15.32 -20.55 28.65
C SER A 220 14.24 -19.51 28.33
N PHE A 221 13.91 -18.64 29.29
CA PHE A 221 12.93 -17.57 29.14
C PHE A 221 13.62 -16.21 29.12
N THR A 222 13.23 -15.37 28.17
CA THR A 222 13.75 -14.00 28.05
C THR A 222 12.70 -13.02 28.53
N GLU A 223 13.09 -12.09 29.39
CA GLU A 223 12.23 -10.97 29.79
C GLU A 223 12.08 -9.97 28.64
N VAL A 224 10.86 -9.51 28.42
CA VAL A 224 10.55 -8.46 27.45
C VAL A 224 10.42 -7.15 28.20
N ASN A 225 11.32 -6.21 27.90
CA ASN A 225 11.27 -4.83 28.40
C ASN A 225 10.69 -3.96 27.26
N ASP A 226 9.56 -3.31 27.52
CA ASP A 226 8.98 -2.28 26.63
C ASP A 226 9.56 -0.89 26.94
#